data_AF-A0A1G1PBU7-F1
#
_entry.id   AF-A0A1G1PBU7-F1
#
_cell.length_a   1.000
_cell.length_b   1.000
_cell.length_c   1.000
_cell.angle_alpha   90.00
_cell.angle_beta   90.00
_cell.angle_gamma   90.00
#
_symmetry.space_group_name_H-M   'P 1'
#
loop_
_entity.id
_entity.type
_entity.pdbx_description
1 polymer ?
#
loop_
_entity_poly.entity_id
_entity_poly.type
_entity_poly.pdbx_seq_one_letter_code
_entity_poly.pdbx_strand_id
1 'polypeptide(L)'
;MSCESCHGPGSRHVEQGGGRGVGGIVNPAKDPSLCYACHVEKKMEFALQYHHPVPEGRMSCTACHAPHGETPAPRAARAQNELCLSCHQQLKGPWVFEHLAMRDGCTTCHTPHGSITTRLLTERDFNLCLKCHFSAAQFQQIGHYAHRRATNPSTRDGANCTGCHRAVHGSNFHKELRTQ
;
A
#
# COMPACT_ATOMS: atom_id res chain seq x y z
N MET A 1 -23.87 13.37 0.76
CA MET A 1 -23.04 14.24 -0.11
C MET A 1 -23.85 14.55 -1.36
N SER A 2 -23.83 15.78 -1.84
CA SER A 2 -24.47 16.17 -3.11
C SER A 2 -23.58 15.75 -4.29
N CYS A 3 -24.16 15.50 -5.47
CA CYS A 3 -23.39 15.23 -6.69
C CYS A 3 -22.38 16.36 -6.99
N GLU A 4 -22.77 17.58 -6.68
CA GLU A 4 -22.00 18.79 -7.02
C GLU A 4 -20.71 18.94 -6.20
N SER A 5 -20.63 18.32 -5.01
CA SER A 5 -19.41 18.39 -4.18
C SER A 5 -18.24 17.63 -4.80
N CYS A 6 -18.51 16.70 -5.72
CA CYS A 6 -17.49 15.92 -6.40
C CYS A 6 -17.43 16.25 -7.89
N HIS A 7 -18.57 16.55 -8.52
CA HIS A 7 -18.64 16.74 -9.97
C HIS A 7 -18.74 18.21 -10.41
N GLY A 8 -18.79 19.18 -9.48
CA GLY A 8 -18.99 20.59 -9.82
C GLY A 8 -20.47 20.97 -10.00
N PRO A 9 -20.79 22.26 -10.23
CA PRO A 9 -22.15 22.76 -10.18
C PRO A 9 -22.99 22.31 -11.38
N GLY A 10 -24.00 21.48 -11.13
CA GLY A 10 -24.88 20.93 -12.17
C GLY A 10 -25.84 21.97 -12.74
N SER A 11 -26.33 22.90 -11.92
CA SER A 11 -27.18 24.00 -12.38
C SER A 11 -26.53 24.83 -13.48
N ARG A 12 -25.27 25.23 -13.28
CA ARG A 12 -24.49 25.99 -14.27
C ARG A 12 -24.21 25.20 -15.54
N HIS A 13 -24.06 23.88 -15.45
CA HIS A 13 -23.90 23.02 -16.62
C HIS A 13 -25.12 23.07 -17.53
N VAL A 14 -26.32 22.97 -16.94
CA VAL A 14 -27.57 22.99 -17.70
C VAL A 14 -27.84 24.39 -18.26
N GLU A 15 -27.66 25.44 -17.46
CA GLU A 15 -27.87 26.83 -17.87
C GLU A 15 -27.01 27.26 -19.07
N GLN A 16 -25.79 26.72 -19.18
CA GLN A 16 -24.85 27.04 -20.26
C GLN A 16 -25.03 26.16 -21.51
N GLY A 17 -26.10 25.38 -21.59
CA GLY A 17 -26.44 24.55 -22.75
C GLY A 17 -25.87 23.13 -22.72
N GLY A 18 -25.23 22.72 -21.63
CA GLY A 18 -24.67 21.38 -21.46
C GLY A 18 -23.49 21.06 -22.39
N GLY A 19 -22.93 19.85 -22.25
CA GLY A 19 -21.81 19.37 -23.07
C GLY A 19 -20.45 19.29 -22.34
N ARG A 20 -19.46 18.70 -23.01
CA ARG A 20 -18.16 18.39 -22.39
C ARG A 20 -17.40 19.67 -22.06
N GLY A 21 -17.08 19.86 -20.78
CA GLY A 21 -16.33 21.03 -20.28
C GLY A 21 -17.19 22.25 -19.98
N VAL A 22 -18.52 22.17 -20.14
CA VAL A 22 -19.45 23.26 -19.90
C VAL A 22 -19.90 23.29 -18.44
N GLY A 23 -20.04 24.50 -17.87
CA GLY A 23 -20.56 24.72 -16.52
C GLY A 23 -19.70 24.20 -15.37
N GLY A 24 -18.41 23.94 -15.60
CA GLY A 24 -17.48 23.57 -14.53
C GLY A 24 -17.65 22.13 -14.02
N ILE A 25 -18.26 21.24 -14.80
CA ILE A 25 -18.33 19.83 -14.44
C ILE A 25 -16.94 19.18 -14.55
N VAL A 26 -16.54 18.51 -13.47
CA VAL A 26 -15.24 17.86 -13.31
C VAL A 26 -15.40 16.37 -13.12
N ASN A 27 -14.36 15.63 -13.52
CA ASN A 27 -14.25 14.20 -13.24
C ASN A 27 -13.24 13.99 -12.10
N PRO A 28 -13.68 13.57 -10.90
CA PRO A 28 -12.81 13.24 -9.77
C PRO A 28 -11.66 12.29 -10.10
N ALA A 29 -11.82 11.40 -11.09
CA ALA A 29 -10.76 10.49 -11.51
C ALA A 29 -9.53 11.21 -12.10
N LYS A 30 -9.65 12.48 -12.49
CA LYS A 30 -8.57 13.25 -13.12
C LYS A 30 -7.97 14.33 -12.21
N ASP A 31 -8.57 14.57 -11.06
CA ASP A 31 -8.16 15.63 -10.15
C ASP A 31 -8.25 15.17 -8.70
N PRO A 32 -7.12 14.82 -8.06
CA PRO A 32 -7.12 14.38 -6.66
C PRO A 32 -7.46 15.51 -5.69
N SER A 33 -7.41 16.79 -6.09
CA SER A 33 -7.73 17.92 -5.22
C SER A 33 -9.18 17.88 -4.71
N LEU A 34 -10.09 17.35 -5.53
CA LEU A 34 -11.50 17.15 -5.18
C LEU A 34 -11.65 16.14 -4.03
N CYS A 35 -10.82 15.10 -4.02
CA CYS A 35 -10.77 14.13 -2.92
C CYS A 35 -10.13 14.74 -1.67
N TYR A 36 -9.03 15.49 -1.85
CA TYR A 36 -8.29 16.12 -0.77
C TYR A 36 -9.05 17.23 -0.05
N ALA A 37 -10.07 17.83 -0.67
CA ALA A 37 -10.95 18.80 -0.04
C ALA A 37 -11.60 18.25 1.25
N CYS A 38 -11.85 16.94 1.31
CA CYS A 38 -12.36 16.26 2.50
C CYS A 38 -11.35 15.29 3.11
N HIS A 39 -10.57 14.58 2.29
CA HIS A 39 -9.57 13.60 2.74
C HIS A 39 -8.20 14.26 2.96
N VAL A 40 -8.15 15.22 3.89
CA VAL A 40 -6.95 16.03 4.17
C VAL A 40 -5.79 15.16 4.67
N GLU A 41 -6.08 14.16 5.51
CA GLU A 41 -5.05 13.20 5.96
C GLU A 41 -4.41 12.47 4.79
N LYS A 42 -5.20 12.09 3.77
CA LYS A 42 -4.67 11.40 2.59
C LYS A 42 -3.82 12.32 1.74
N LYS A 43 -4.19 13.60 1.64
CA LYS A 43 -3.32 14.63 1.06
C LYS A 43 -1.96 14.68 1.75
N MET A 44 -1.93 14.58 3.09
CA MET A 44 -0.68 14.60 3.86
C MET A 44 0.12 13.31 3.67
N GLU A 45 -0.54 12.14 3.66
CA GLU A 45 0.12 10.86 3.37
C GLU A 45 0.78 10.87 1.99
N PHE A 46 0.09 11.37 0.96
CA PHE A 46 0.63 11.55 -0.39
C PHE A 46 1.67 12.66 -0.51
N ALA A 47 1.93 13.45 0.54
CA ALA A 47 3.02 14.42 0.57
C ALA A 47 4.30 13.84 1.20
N LEU A 48 4.26 12.60 1.71
CA LEU A 48 5.43 11.93 2.29
C LEU A 48 6.42 11.50 1.21
N GLN A 49 7.67 11.26 1.62
CA GLN A 49 8.77 10.94 0.70
C GLN A 49 8.50 9.75 -0.22
N TYR A 50 7.83 8.72 0.28
CA TYR A 50 7.43 7.58 -0.53
C TYR A 50 5.91 7.57 -0.60
N HIS A 51 5.37 7.60 -1.81
CA HIS A 51 3.94 7.53 -2.04
C HIS A 51 3.66 6.87 -3.39
N HIS A 52 2.44 6.40 -3.57
CA HIS A 52 1.94 6.07 -4.89
C HIS A 52 1.82 7.36 -5.73
N PRO A 53 2.06 7.35 -7.06
CA PRO A 53 2.23 8.57 -7.86
C PRO A 53 0.92 9.29 -8.22
N VAL A 54 0.05 9.50 -7.22
CA VAL A 54 -1.19 10.29 -7.34
C VAL A 54 -0.87 11.79 -7.52
N PRO A 55 0.05 12.41 -6.74
CA PRO A 55 0.40 13.83 -6.93
C PRO A 55 0.99 14.13 -8.31
N GLU A 56 1.71 13.18 -8.89
CA GLU A 56 2.29 13.28 -10.24
C GLU A 56 1.27 13.04 -11.37
N GLY A 57 0.01 12.75 -11.04
CA GLY A 57 -1.04 12.50 -12.02
C GLY A 57 -0.87 11.21 -12.83
N ARG A 58 -0.01 10.29 -12.38
CA ARG A 58 0.19 8.98 -13.03
C ARG A 58 -0.79 7.92 -12.55
N MET A 59 -1.53 8.21 -11.49
CA MET A 59 -2.64 7.41 -11.00
C MET A 59 -3.66 8.30 -10.27
N SER A 60 -4.86 7.76 -10.05
CA SER A 60 -5.94 8.48 -9.39
C SER A 60 -6.44 7.71 -8.16
N CYS A 61 -7.15 8.41 -7.28
CA CYS A 61 -7.83 7.79 -6.14
C CYS A 61 -8.81 6.69 -6.59
N THR A 62 -9.43 6.88 -7.76
CA THR A 62 -10.41 5.94 -8.31
C THR A 62 -9.81 4.70 -8.95
N ALA A 63 -8.48 4.63 -9.11
CA ALA A 63 -7.81 3.40 -9.51
C ALA A 63 -7.94 2.32 -8.41
N CYS A 64 -8.12 2.74 -7.15
CA CYS A 64 -8.28 1.85 -6.01
C CYS A 64 -9.65 1.93 -5.33
N HIS A 65 -10.31 3.10 -5.35
CA HIS A 65 -11.57 3.34 -4.64
C HIS A 65 -12.74 3.57 -5.61
N ALA A 66 -13.93 3.04 -5.28
CA ALA A 66 -15.15 3.30 -6.04
C ALA A 66 -16.06 4.29 -5.28
N PRO A 67 -16.02 5.60 -5.60
CA PRO A 67 -16.80 6.62 -4.88
C PRO A 67 -18.31 6.52 -5.08
N HIS A 68 -18.79 5.79 -6.10
CA HIS A 68 -20.22 5.55 -6.36
C HIS A 68 -20.78 4.28 -5.70
N GLY A 69 -19.96 3.53 -4.95
CA GLY A 69 -20.45 2.50 -4.03
C GLY A 69 -20.87 1.16 -4.65
N GLU A 70 -20.74 0.97 -5.97
CA GLU A 70 -21.09 -0.31 -6.62
C GLU A 70 -20.19 -1.47 -6.17
N THR A 71 -18.97 -1.16 -5.73
CA THR A 71 -18.07 -2.07 -4.99
C THR A 71 -17.30 -1.27 -3.94
N PRO A 72 -17.62 -1.37 -2.64
CA PRO A 72 -16.78 -0.78 -1.60
C PRO A 72 -15.33 -1.20 -1.79
N ALA A 73 -14.36 -0.33 -1.43
CA ALA A 73 -12.97 -0.77 -1.32
C ALA A 73 -12.97 -2.09 -0.52
N PRO A 74 -12.41 -3.17 -1.09
CA PRO A 74 -12.62 -4.50 -0.54
C PRO A 74 -12.23 -4.52 0.93
N ARG A 75 -13.13 -4.92 1.81
CA ARG A 75 -12.83 -4.99 3.26
C ARG A 75 -12.04 -6.25 3.59
N ALA A 76 -12.32 -7.35 2.88
CA ALA A 76 -11.61 -8.60 3.04
C ALA A 76 -10.18 -8.47 2.49
N ALA A 77 -9.19 -8.90 3.28
CA ALA A 77 -7.77 -8.88 2.91
C ALA A 77 -7.51 -9.49 1.52
N ARG A 78 -8.17 -10.62 1.20
CA ARG A 78 -8.04 -11.27 -0.10
C ARG A 78 -8.42 -10.37 -1.28
N ALA A 79 -9.54 -9.67 -1.17
CA ALA A 79 -10.00 -8.79 -2.24
C ALA A 79 -9.16 -7.48 -2.30
N GLN A 80 -8.60 -7.03 -1.16
CA GLN A 80 -7.58 -5.95 -1.16
C GLN A 80 -6.32 -6.39 -1.90
N ASN A 81 -5.85 -7.62 -1.67
CA ASN A 81 -4.69 -8.16 -2.37
C ASN A 81 -4.93 -8.24 -3.87
N GLU A 82 -6.10 -8.68 -4.30
CA GLU A 82 -6.44 -8.74 -5.73
C GLU A 82 -6.34 -7.36 -6.39
N LEU A 83 -6.78 -6.29 -5.71
CA LEU A 83 -6.61 -4.92 -6.17
C LEU A 83 -5.13 -4.55 -6.31
N CYS A 84 -4.31 -4.82 -5.29
CA CYS A 84 -2.86 -4.55 -5.34
C CYS A 84 -2.18 -5.34 -6.47
N LEU A 85 -2.54 -6.62 -6.63
CA LEU A 85 -1.97 -7.55 -7.60
C LEU A 85 -2.48 -7.32 -9.03
N SER A 86 -3.49 -6.48 -9.24
CA SER A 86 -3.92 -6.06 -10.58
C SER A 86 -2.79 -5.34 -11.33
N CYS A 87 -2.00 -4.53 -10.59
CA CYS A 87 -0.82 -3.83 -11.08
C CYS A 87 0.49 -4.51 -10.66
N HIS A 88 0.59 -5.01 -9.42
CA HIS A 88 1.81 -5.66 -8.91
C HIS A 88 1.86 -7.16 -9.20
N GLN A 89 1.73 -7.51 -10.48
CA GLN A 89 1.59 -8.90 -10.93
C GLN A 89 2.81 -9.77 -10.63
N GLN A 90 4.01 -9.19 -10.52
CA GLN A 90 5.23 -9.91 -10.16
C GLN A 90 5.22 -10.48 -8.73
N LEU A 91 4.35 -9.96 -7.87
CA LEU A 91 4.16 -10.46 -6.50
C LEU A 91 3.08 -11.54 -6.43
N LYS A 92 2.33 -11.71 -7.54
CA LYS A 92 1.25 -12.69 -7.65
C LYS A 92 1.89 -14.08 -7.73
N GLY A 93 1.53 -14.93 -6.77
CA GLY A 93 1.89 -16.34 -6.78
C GLY A 93 1.31 -17.08 -8.01
N PRO A 94 1.45 -18.41 -8.06
CA PRO A 94 1.56 -19.30 -6.91
C PRO A 94 3.00 -19.43 -6.41
N TRP A 95 3.16 -19.28 -5.08
CA TRP A 95 4.42 -19.56 -4.39
C TRP A 95 4.30 -20.93 -3.71
N VAL A 96 5.29 -21.81 -3.88
CA VAL A 96 5.35 -23.09 -3.13
C VAL A 96 5.42 -22.82 -1.64
N PHE A 97 6.13 -21.76 -1.25
CA PHE A 97 6.25 -21.29 0.13
C PHE A 97 5.70 -19.87 0.23
N GLU A 98 4.46 -19.75 0.68
CA GLU A 98 3.81 -18.47 0.93
C GLU A 98 4.33 -17.83 2.22
N HIS A 99 4.59 -16.52 2.20
CA HIS A 99 4.68 -15.77 3.44
C HIS A 99 3.27 -15.60 4.02
N LEU A 100 2.96 -16.26 5.13
CA LEU A 100 1.60 -16.34 5.66
C LEU A 100 0.93 -14.97 5.88
N ALA A 101 1.70 -13.94 6.25
CA ALA A 101 1.16 -12.58 6.40
C ALA A 101 0.55 -11.99 5.11
N MET A 102 0.85 -12.55 3.93
CA MET A 102 0.16 -12.15 2.70
C MET A 102 -1.32 -12.48 2.74
N ARG A 103 -1.76 -13.48 3.52
CA ARG A 103 -3.18 -13.79 3.70
C ARG A 103 -3.90 -12.72 4.52
N ASP A 104 -3.17 -12.02 5.39
CA ASP A 104 -3.69 -10.93 6.22
C ASP A 104 -3.83 -9.61 5.45
N GLY A 105 -3.20 -9.52 4.28
CA GLY A 105 -3.34 -8.41 3.36
C GLY A 105 -2.05 -7.62 3.15
N CYS A 106 -1.89 -7.02 1.96
CA CYS A 106 -0.74 -6.16 1.66
C CYS A 106 -0.57 -5.00 2.67
N THR A 107 -1.69 -4.49 3.19
CA THR A 107 -1.73 -3.34 4.10
C THR A 107 -1.28 -3.65 5.53
N THR A 108 -1.08 -4.92 5.87
CA THR A 108 -0.42 -5.32 7.12
C THR A 108 1.02 -4.78 7.19
N CYS A 109 1.69 -4.74 6.04
CA CYS A 109 3.06 -4.26 5.92
C CYS A 109 3.18 -2.92 5.20
N HIS A 110 2.24 -2.58 4.30
CA HIS A 110 2.33 -1.40 3.44
C HIS A 110 1.26 -0.34 3.71
N THR A 111 1.61 0.94 3.52
CA THR A 111 0.68 2.07 3.50
C THR A 111 0.44 2.51 2.05
N PRO A 112 -0.75 2.25 1.45
CA PRO A 112 -0.94 2.44 0.02
C PRO A 112 -0.95 3.91 -0.42
N HIS A 113 -1.10 4.88 0.48
CA HIS A 113 -1.06 6.30 0.09
C HIS A 113 0.36 6.86 0.18
N GLY A 114 0.99 6.77 1.36
CA GLY A 114 2.38 7.18 1.53
C GLY A 114 2.98 6.77 2.87
N SER A 115 4.30 6.79 2.93
CA SER A 115 5.12 6.50 4.10
C SER A 115 6.39 7.34 4.12
N ILE A 116 6.92 7.55 5.32
CA ILE A 116 8.29 8.04 5.52
C ILE A 116 9.34 6.92 5.33
N THR A 117 8.90 5.68 5.13
CA THR A 117 9.77 4.51 4.96
C THR A 117 9.76 4.05 3.51
N THR A 118 10.90 3.54 3.04
CA THR A 118 11.03 3.05 1.67
C THR A 118 10.06 1.91 1.39
N ARG A 119 9.61 1.78 0.13
CA ARG A 119 8.62 0.76 -0.30
C ARG A 119 7.29 0.85 0.45
N LEU A 120 6.95 2.03 0.97
CA LEU A 120 5.68 2.29 1.64
C LEU A 120 5.45 1.42 2.88
N LEU A 121 6.47 1.10 3.67
CA LEU A 121 6.30 0.21 4.82
C LEU A 121 5.65 0.92 6.01
N THR A 122 4.89 0.19 6.82
CA THR A 122 4.26 0.72 8.04
C THR A 122 5.27 0.97 9.16
N GLU A 123 6.38 0.24 9.17
CA GLU A 123 7.49 0.40 10.12
C GLU A 123 8.84 0.48 9.41
N ARG A 124 9.87 0.92 10.13
CA ARG A 124 11.26 0.94 9.66
C ARG A 124 12.02 -0.34 10.02
N ASP A 125 12.93 -0.73 9.15
CA ASP A 125 13.94 -1.76 9.37
C ASP A 125 13.36 -3.10 9.86
N PHE A 126 14.05 -3.77 10.78
CA PHE A 126 13.65 -5.06 11.33
C PHE A 126 12.39 -4.99 12.21
N ASN A 127 11.97 -3.81 12.67
CA ASN A 127 10.79 -3.67 13.53
C ASN A 127 9.52 -4.16 12.85
N LEU A 128 9.41 -3.98 11.53
CA LEU A 128 8.29 -4.52 10.76
C LEU A 128 8.17 -6.04 10.93
N CYS A 129 9.30 -6.74 10.79
CA CYS A 129 9.35 -8.20 10.88
C CYS A 129 9.04 -8.67 12.31
N LEU A 130 9.59 -7.98 13.31
CA LEU A 130 9.41 -8.31 14.73
C LEU A 130 7.97 -8.14 15.22
N LYS A 131 7.08 -7.47 14.48
CA LYS A 131 5.63 -7.45 14.81
C LYS A 131 5.02 -8.85 14.85
N CYS A 132 5.56 -9.78 14.07
CA CYS A 132 5.11 -11.19 14.05
C CYS A 132 6.23 -12.18 14.40
N HIS A 133 7.47 -11.86 14.04
CA HIS A 133 8.64 -12.73 14.25
C HIS A 133 9.39 -12.42 15.55
N PHE A 134 8.66 -12.27 16.66
CA PHE A 134 9.23 -12.04 17.99
C PHE A 134 9.29 -13.33 18.82
N SER A 135 10.40 -13.56 19.52
CA SER A 135 10.49 -14.58 20.56
C SER A 135 10.86 -13.94 21.89
N ALA A 136 9.91 -13.93 22.83
CA ALA A 136 10.12 -13.40 24.17
C ALA A 136 11.07 -14.26 25.02
N ALA A 137 11.17 -15.55 24.70
CA ALA A 137 11.87 -16.53 25.54
C ALA A 137 13.40 -16.48 25.39
N GLN A 138 13.91 -16.04 24.23
CA GLN A 138 15.34 -16.03 23.91
C GLN A 138 15.65 -14.79 23.07
N PHE A 139 16.29 -13.79 23.69
CA PHE A 139 16.76 -12.59 22.99
C PHE A 139 17.61 -13.02 21.79
N GLN A 140 17.26 -12.54 20.59
CA GLN A 140 17.89 -12.90 19.30
C GLN A 140 17.58 -14.30 18.74
N GLN A 141 16.52 -14.98 19.17
CA GLN A 141 16.00 -16.17 18.47
C GLN A 141 14.75 -15.81 17.68
N ILE A 142 14.80 -15.96 16.36
CA ILE A 142 13.68 -15.70 15.45
C ILE A 142 13.35 -17.03 14.78
N GLY A 143 12.14 -17.54 15.01
CA GLY A 143 11.77 -18.91 14.65
C GLY A 143 12.65 -19.95 15.36
N HIS A 144 13.21 -20.89 14.61
CA HIS A 144 14.11 -21.93 15.13
C HIS A 144 15.61 -21.58 14.98
N TYR A 145 15.96 -20.34 14.59
CA TYR A 145 17.34 -19.93 14.35
C TYR A 145 17.80 -18.78 15.26
N ALA A 146 19.01 -18.93 15.80
CA ALA A 146 19.68 -17.89 16.59
C ALA A 146 20.28 -16.82 15.68
N HIS A 147 19.72 -15.62 15.72
CA HIS A 147 20.14 -14.43 14.97
C HIS A 147 21.17 -13.58 15.75
N ARG A 148 21.99 -14.19 16.62
CA ARG A 148 22.97 -13.49 17.49
C ARG A 148 23.94 -12.57 16.74
N ARG A 149 24.37 -12.94 15.53
CA ARG A 149 25.31 -12.17 14.69
C ARG A 149 24.60 -11.23 13.72
N ALA A 150 23.39 -11.57 13.29
CA ALA A 150 22.59 -10.81 12.30
C ALA A 150 21.69 -9.74 12.93
N THR A 151 21.51 -9.74 14.24
CA THR A 151 20.82 -8.68 15.01
C THR A 151 21.78 -7.90 15.91
N ASN A 152 23.09 -8.08 15.71
CA ASN A 152 24.11 -7.34 16.48
C ASN A 152 24.23 -5.92 15.90
N PRO A 153 23.85 -4.87 16.65
CA PRO A 153 23.90 -3.47 16.18
C PRO A 153 25.33 -3.01 15.82
N SER A 154 26.35 -3.71 16.32
CA SER A 154 27.77 -3.42 16.09
C SER A 154 28.33 -4.00 14.79
N THR A 155 27.55 -4.78 14.03
CA THR A 155 27.95 -5.31 12.71
C THR A 155 27.15 -4.61 11.61
N ARG A 156 27.82 -4.24 10.50
CA ARG A 156 27.21 -3.50 9.36
C ARG A 156 25.96 -4.17 8.76
N ASP A 157 25.80 -5.47 8.96
CA ASP A 157 24.68 -6.28 8.47
C ASP A 157 23.54 -6.45 9.50
N GLY A 158 23.72 -5.94 10.72
CA GLY A 158 22.99 -6.31 11.93
C GLY A 158 21.56 -5.80 12.10
N ALA A 159 20.97 -5.16 11.09
CA ALA A 159 19.65 -4.54 11.21
C ALA A 159 18.74 -4.70 9.98
N ASN A 160 19.13 -5.51 8.99
CA ASN A 160 18.35 -5.65 7.76
C ASN A 160 18.00 -7.11 7.45
N CYS A 161 16.81 -7.53 7.89
CA CYS A 161 16.26 -8.86 7.59
C CYS A 161 16.25 -9.14 6.08
N THR A 162 15.86 -8.13 5.27
CA THR A 162 15.72 -8.28 3.81
C THR A 162 17.06 -8.39 3.07
N GLY A 163 18.20 -8.14 3.74
CA GLY A 163 19.52 -8.41 3.17
C GLY A 163 19.73 -9.91 2.89
N CYS A 164 19.19 -10.75 3.77
CA CYS A 164 19.20 -12.21 3.64
C CYS A 164 17.84 -12.75 3.17
N HIS A 165 16.74 -12.27 3.74
CA HIS A 165 15.37 -12.72 3.46
C HIS A 165 14.72 -11.87 2.37
N ARG A 166 15.12 -12.08 1.11
CA ARG A 166 14.75 -11.24 -0.03
C ARG A 166 13.37 -11.53 -0.62
N ALA A 167 12.82 -12.73 -0.40
CA ALA A 167 11.57 -13.20 -0.97
C ALA A 167 10.39 -13.07 0.00
N VAL A 168 10.26 -11.91 0.65
CA VAL A 168 9.27 -11.65 1.72
C VAL A 168 7.81 -11.77 1.28
N HIS A 169 7.54 -11.77 -0.03
CA HIS A 169 6.22 -11.98 -0.62
C HIS A 169 5.98 -13.44 -1.06
N GLY A 170 6.76 -14.38 -0.55
CA GLY A 170 6.70 -15.78 -0.95
C GLY A 170 7.79 -16.17 -1.94
N SER A 171 8.09 -17.47 -1.99
CA SER A 171 9.16 -18.03 -2.80
C SER A 171 8.82 -19.43 -3.27
N ASN A 172 9.39 -19.84 -4.40
CA ASN A 172 9.39 -21.23 -4.85
C ASN A 172 10.57 -22.05 -4.29
N PHE A 173 11.38 -21.43 -3.44
CA PHE A 173 12.55 -22.01 -2.78
C PHE A 173 12.55 -21.64 -1.29
N HIS A 174 12.96 -22.51 -0.37
CA HIS A 174 12.87 -22.16 1.05
C HIS A 174 14.03 -22.69 1.91
N LYS A 175 14.85 -21.74 2.39
CA LYS A 175 15.19 -21.68 3.81
C LYS A 175 14.94 -20.25 4.30
N GLU A 176 13.65 -20.02 4.56
CA GLU A 176 13.03 -18.86 5.22
C GLU A 176 12.97 -17.57 4.39
N LEU A 177 12.71 -17.76 3.09
CA LEU A 177 12.33 -16.75 2.08
C LEU A 177 13.46 -15.83 1.60
N ARG A 178 14.47 -16.48 1.01
CA ARG A 178 15.50 -15.88 0.15
C ARG A 178 15.15 -16.11 -1.34
N THR A 179 15.68 -15.26 -2.22
CA THR A 179 15.78 -15.59 -3.65
C THR A 179 16.93 -16.58 -3.85
N GLN A 180 16.92 -17.36 -4.94
CA GLN A 180 17.99 -18.31 -5.29
C GLN A 180 19.40 -17.72 -5.10
#